data_AF-A0A9X9Z5H0-F1
#
_entry.id   AF-A0A9X9Z5H0-F1
#
_cell.length_a   1.000
_cell.length_b   1.000
_cell.length_c   1.000
_cell.angle_alpha   90.00
_cell.angle_beta   90.00
_cell.angle_gamma   90.00
#
_symmetry.space_group_name_H-M   'P 1'
#
loop_
_entity.id
_entity.type
_entity.pdbx_description
1 polymer ?
#
loop_
_entity_poly.entity_id
_entity_poly.type
_entity_poly.pdbx_seq_one_letter_code
_entity_poly.pdbx_strand_id
1 'polypeptide(L)'
;MPRPVRRHAPTHADGRPLKITFGEMREMGVRGVLVYCHCGHHVALDADLWPDSVRLSDLEPRFVCLGCGGRGAEVRPDFDRGNPQLAIMGYRNTT
;
A
#
# COMPACT_ATOMS: atom_id res chain seq x y z
N MET A 1 -29.75 1.47 11.04
CA MET A 1 -28.35 1.84 10.73
C MET A 1 -28.32 2.47 9.34
N PRO A 2 -27.82 3.69 9.15
CA PRO A 2 -27.65 4.25 7.80
C PRO A 2 -26.68 3.36 7.01
N ARG A 3 -27.04 3.01 5.77
CA ARG A 3 -26.13 2.29 4.86
C ARG A 3 -24.90 3.19 4.67
N PRO A 4 -23.67 2.69 4.88
CA PRO A 4 -22.48 3.48 4.64
C PRO A 4 -22.49 3.94 3.17
N VAL A 5 -22.33 5.24 2.96
CA VAL A 5 -22.16 5.81 1.62
C VAL A 5 -20.98 5.10 0.96
N ARG A 6 -21.24 4.42 -0.17
CA ARG A 6 -20.18 3.81 -0.99
C ARG A 6 -19.28 4.93 -1.50
N ARG A 7 -18.16 5.17 -0.82
CA ARG A 7 -17.06 5.96 -1.37
C ARG A 7 -16.54 5.16 -2.56
N HIS A 8 -16.69 5.70 -3.76
CA HIS A 8 -16.10 5.11 -4.95
C HIS A 8 -14.59 5.34 -4.84
N ALA A 9 -13.85 4.27 -4.50
CA ALA A 9 -12.41 4.32 -4.53
C ALA A 9 -11.97 4.47 -6.00
N PRO A 10 -11.03 5.36 -6.31
CA PRO A 10 -10.48 5.46 -7.65
C PRO A 10 -9.87 4.11 -8.04
N THR A 11 -10.10 3.68 -9.28
CA THR A 11 -9.58 2.43 -9.85
C THR A 11 -8.70 2.73 -11.05
N HIS A 12 -7.69 1.90 -11.26
CA HIS A 12 -6.83 1.98 -12.41
C HIS A 12 -7.61 1.48 -13.65
N ALA A 13 -7.11 1.71 -14.87
CA ALA A 13 -7.83 1.39 -16.11
C ALA A 13 -8.16 -0.12 -16.26
N ASP A 14 -7.38 -0.97 -15.59
CA ASP A 14 -7.55 -2.42 -15.49
C ASP A 14 -8.48 -2.84 -14.32
N GLY A 15 -9.14 -1.90 -13.66
CA GLY A 15 -10.17 -2.15 -12.64
C GLY A 15 -9.66 -2.42 -11.23
N ARG A 16 -8.34 -2.51 -11.02
CA ARG A 16 -7.76 -2.65 -9.67
C ARG A 16 -7.90 -1.34 -8.87
N PRO A 17 -8.10 -1.40 -7.54
CA PRO A 17 -8.11 -0.21 -6.70
C PRO A 17 -6.79 0.57 -6.83
N LEU A 18 -6.89 1.89 -7.01
CA LEU A 18 -5.72 2.77 -6.91
C LEU A 18 -5.36 2.95 -5.44
N LYS A 19 -4.13 2.58 -5.11
CA LYS A 19 -3.57 2.76 -3.77
C LYS A 19 -2.80 4.08 -3.70
N ILE A 20 -2.51 4.50 -2.47
CA ILE A 20 -1.71 5.68 -2.16
C ILE A 20 -0.33 5.62 -2.80
N THR A 21 0.30 6.79 -2.94
CA THR A 21 1.70 6.92 -3.31
C THR A 21 2.62 6.60 -2.13
N PHE A 22 3.90 6.35 -2.43
CA PHE A 22 4.92 6.24 -1.38
C PHE A 22 5.14 7.57 -0.65
N GLY A 23 4.95 8.71 -1.31
CA GLY A 23 4.97 10.03 -0.65
C GLY A 23 3.89 10.15 0.41
N GLU A 24 2.63 9.86 0.06
CA GLU A 24 1.50 9.84 1.00
C GLU A 24 1.74 8.85 2.14
N MET A 25 2.36 7.69 1.86
CA MET A 25 2.74 6.71 2.88
C MET A 25 3.78 7.26 3.86
N ARG A 26 4.81 7.95 3.37
CA ARG A 26 5.86 8.57 4.18
C ARG A 26 5.36 9.74 5.00
N GLU A 27 4.43 10.53 4.46
CA GLU A 27 3.74 11.60 5.20
C GLU A 27 2.95 11.05 6.40
N MET A 28 2.43 9.82 6.31
CA MET A 28 1.83 9.10 7.45
C MET A 28 2.86 8.51 8.43
N GLY A 29 4.16 8.73 8.22
CA GLY A 29 5.23 8.20 9.06
C GLY A 29 5.50 6.69 8.85
N VAL A 30 5.11 6.14 7.70
CA VAL A 30 5.31 4.73 7.35
C VAL A 30 6.37 4.61 6.25
N ARG A 31 7.40 3.79 6.48
CA ARG A 31 8.52 3.59 5.55
C ARG A 31 8.72 2.13 5.13
N GLY A 32 7.94 1.20 5.69
CA GLY A 32 7.96 -0.20 5.26
C GLY A 32 6.75 -0.53 4.40
N VAL A 33 6.90 -1.57 3.56
CA VAL A 33 5.78 -2.22 2.88
C VAL A 33 5.80 -3.72 3.10
N LEU A 34 4.61 -4.31 3.22
CA LEU A 34 4.39 -5.74 3.19
C LEU A 34 3.87 -6.14 1.81
N VAL A 35 4.53 -7.11 1.21
CA VAL A 35 4.18 -7.65 -0.11
C VAL A 35 3.65 -9.06 0.10
N TYR A 36 2.37 -9.27 -0.21
CA TYR A 36 1.68 -10.55 -0.03
C TYR A 36 1.43 -11.25 -1.36
N CYS A 37 1.76 -12.53 -1.41
CA CYS A 37 1.34 -13.41 -2.49
C CYS A 37 0.05 -14.16 -2.12
N HIS A 38 -0.74 -14.52 -3.13
CA HIS A 38 -1.95 -15.32 -2.99
C HIS A 38 -1.70 -16.73 -2.40
N CYS A 39 -0.46 -17.23 -2.43
CA CYS A 39 -0.08 -18.51 -1.85
C CYS A 39 0.23 -18.44 -0.34
N GLY A 40 0.08 -17.28 0.30
CA GLY A 40 0.33 -17.08 1.73
C GLY A 40 1.75 -16.61 2.09
N HIS A 41 2.67 -16.60 1.12
CA HIS A 41 4.00 -16.01 1.33
C HIS A 41 3.91 -14.48 1.40
N HIS A 42 4.69 -13.88 2.30
CA HIS A 42 4.84 -12.44 2.36
C HIS A 42 6.27 -12.05 2.73
N VAL A 43 6.65 -10.83 2.35
CA VAL A 43 7.93 -10.23 2.71
C VAL A 43 7.73 -8.79 3.13
N ALA A 44 8.52 -8.34 4.10
CA ALA A 44 8.61 -6.94 4.50
C ALA A 44 9.81 -6.30 3.81
N LEU A 45 9.57 -5.22 3.05
CA LEU A 45 10.60 -4.50 2.31
C LEU A 45 10.67 -3.05 2.81
N ASP A 46 11.87 -2.48 2.73
CA ASP A 46 12.07 -1.05 2.89
C ASP A 46 11.50 -0.32 1.67
N ALA A 47 10.74 0.75 1.91
CA ALA A 47 10.10 1.50 0.87
C ALA A 47 10.96 2.60 0.25
N ASP A 48 12.05 3.02 0.90
CA ASP A 48 12.92 4.14 0.51
C ASP A 48 13.58 3.96 -0.86
N LEU A 49 13.55 2.74 -1.39
CA LEU A 49 13.96 2.40 -2.75
C LEU A 49 13.03 2.99 -3.83
N TRP A 50 11.78 3.33 -3.49
CA TRP A 50 10.80 3.84 -4.45
C TRP A 50 10.55 5.35 -4.30
N PRO A 51 10.55 6.11 -5.43
CA PRO A 51 10.20 7.53 -5.42
C PRO A 51 8.80 7.82 -4.88
N ASP A 52 8.61 9.01 -4.32
CA ASP A 52 7.35 9.46 -3.73
C ASP A 52 6.16 9.42 -4.70
N SER A 53 6.40 9.56 -6.01
CA SER A 53 5.36 9.57 -7.04
C SER A 53 4.83 8.18 -7.40
N VAL A 54 5.56 7.11 -7.03
CA VAL A 54 5.15 5.73 -7.32
C VAL A 54 4.00 5.33 -6.40
N ARG A 55 2.97 4.67 -6.94
CA ARG A 55 1.88 4.10 -6.13
C ARG A 55 2.19 2.68 -5.72
N LEU A 56 1.67 2.27 -4.56
CA LEU A 56 1.73 0.87 -4.14
C LEU A 56 1.11 -0.05 -5.19
N SER A 57 -0.02 0.36 -5.78
CA SER A 57 -0.70 -0.38 -6.86
C SER A 57 0.15 -0.52 -8.13
N ASP A 58 1.10 0.39 -8.39
CA ASP A 58 1.93 0.33 -9.60
C ASP A 58 2.97 -0.81 -9.53
N LEU A 59 3.31 -1.22 -8.31
CA LEU A 59 4.27 -2.30 -8.05
C LEU A 59 3.62 -3.68 -7.99
N GLU A 60 2.35 -3.77 -7.61
CA GLU A 60 1.62 -5.04 -7.46
C GLU A 60 1.86 -6.03 -8.62
N PRO A 61 1.72 -5.67 -9.91
CA PRO A 61 1.91 -6.61 -11.02
C PRO A 61 3.38 -6.94 -11.31
N ARG A 62 4.34 -6.22 -10.70
CA ARG A 62 5.78 -6.39 -10.95
C ARG A 62 6.41 -7.45 -10.06
N PHE A 63 5.77 -7.81 -8.96
CA PHE A 63 6.28 -8.82 -8.04
C PHE A 63 6.05 -10.24 -8.58
N VAL A 64 7.05 -11.10 -8.36
CA VAL A 64 6.99 -12.53 -8.64
C VAL A 64 7.33 -13.27 -7.35
N CYS A 65 6.46 -14.19 -6.95
CA CYS A 65 6.71 -15.01 -5.78
C CYS A 65 7.76 -16.08 -6.10
N LEU A 66 8.87 -16.11 -5.35
CA LEU A 66 9.89 -17.15 -5.50
C LEU A 66 9.41 -18.53 -5.02
N GLY A 67 8.37 -18.60 -4.18
CA GLY A 67 7.81 -19.85 -3.69
C GLY A 67 6.93 -20.56 -4.72
N CYS A 68 5.98 -19.85 -5.35
CA CYS A 68 5.02 -20.44 -6.30
C CYS A 68 5.22 -20.01 -7.76
N GLY A 69 6.13 -19.09 -8.04
CA GLY A 69 6.33 -18.51 -9.40
C GLY A 69 5.22 -17.56 -9.86
N GLY A 70 4.19 -17.33 -9.04
CA GLY A 70 3.05 -16.48 -9.38
C GLY A 70 3.45 -15.01 -9.54
N ARG A 71 2.86 -14.35 -10.56
CA ARG A 71 3.00 -12.91 -10.78
C ARG A 71 1.87 -12.16 -10.09
N GLY A 72 2.18 -10.97 -9.60
CA GLY A 72 1.23 -10.16 -8.85
C GLY A 72 1.34 -10.38 -7.36
N ALA A 73 1.31 -9.29 -6.61
CA ALA A 73 1.25 -9.29 -5.16
C ALA A 73 0.35 -8.16 -4.66
N GLU A 74 -0.22 -8.33 -3.47
CA GLU A 74 -0.88 -7.23 -2.77
C GLU A 74 0.18 -6.46 -1.97
N VAL A 75 0.33 -5.17 -2.26
CA VAL A 75 1.29 -4.31 -1.55
C VAL A 75 0.55 -3.44 -0.54
N ARG A 76 0.98 -3.48 0.72
CA ARG A 76 0.37 -2.74 1.83
C ARG A 76 1.43 -1.97 2.62
N PRO A 77 1.11 -0.81 3.21
CA PRO A 77 2.00 -0.18 4.17
C PRO A 77 2.25 -1.12 5.36
N ASP A 78 3.50 -1.18 5.80
CA ASP A 78 3.90 -1.88 7.01
C ASP A 78 3.83 -0.93 8.20
N PHE A 79 2.71 -0.97 8.92
CA PHE A 79 2.50 -0.10 10.08
C PHE A 79 3.28 -0.54 11.33
N ASP A 80 3.82 -1.77 11.35
CA ASP A 80 4.67 -2.25 12.45
C ASP A 80 6.08 -1.65 12.37
N ARG A 81 6.56 -1.43 11.13
CA ARG A 81 7.84 -0.73 10.84
C ARG A 81 7.71 0.79 10.70
N GLY A 82 6.57 1.37 11.07
CA GLY A 82 6.32 2.82 11.06
C GLY A 82 5.97 3.35 12.45
N ASN A 83 5.54 4.61 12.54
CA ASN A 83 4.88 5.11 13.74
C ASN A 83 3.36 4.95 13.60
N PRO A 84 2.74 3.89 14.15
CA PRO A 84 1.32 3.61 13.94
C PRO A 84 0.40 4.70 14.49
N GLN A 85 0.85 5.55 15.44
CA GLN A 85 0.06 6.66 15.96
C GLN A 85 -0.24 7.72 14.89
N LEU A 86 0.70 7.98 13.97
CA LEU A 86 0.50 8.93 12.86
C LEU A 86 -0.50 8.41 11.83
N ALA A 87 -0.49 7.10 11.57
CA ALA A 87 -1.43 6.46 10.64
C ALA A 87 -2.87 6.40 11.19
N ILE A 88 -3.04 6.17 12.50
CA ILE A 88 -4.37 6.06 13.14
C ILE A 88 -5.02 7.43 13.33
N MET A 89 -4.26 8.46 13.71
CA MET A 89 -4.83 9.78 13.98
C MET A 89 -5.41 10.44 12.73
N GLY A 90 -5.00 9.99 11.53
CA GLY A 90 -5.34 10.60 10.25
C GLY A 90 -4.80 12.02 10.23
N TYR A 91 -3.72 12.26 9.50
CA TYR A 91 -3.13 13.60 9.41
C TYR A 91 -4.23 14.66 9.19
N ARG A 92 -4.49 15.46 10.23
CA ARG A 92 -5.25 16.69 10.10
C ARG A 92 -4.26 17.66 9.50
N ASN A 93 -4.43 17.93 8.21
CA ASN A 93 -3.70 19.00 7.53
C ASN A 93 -3.85 20.26 8.40
N THR A 94 -2.75 20.69 9.01
CA THR A 94 -2.70 22.02 9.62
C THR A 94 -1.85 22.85 8.69
N THR A 95 -2.48 23.92 8.19
CA THR A 95 -2.00 24.97 7.29
C THR A 95 -2.38 24.79 5.82
#